data_AF-A0A2T7TYC0-F1
#
_entry.id   AF-A0A2T7TYC0-F1
#
_cell.length_a   1.000
_cell.length_b   1.000
_cell.length_c   1.000
_cell.angle_alpha   90.00
_cell.angle_beta   90.00
_cell.angle_gamma   90.00
#
_symmetry.space_group_name_H-M   'P 1'
#
loop_
_entity.id
_entity.type
_entity.pdbx_description
1 polymer ?
#
loop_
_entity_poly.entity_id
_entity_poly.type
_entity_poly.pdbx_seq_one_letter_code
_entity_poly.pdbx_strand_id
1 'polypeptide(L)'
;MLPHKSLRRADVVASCTMMGLGIAVIYSGSQMPWTSTLTGGAAQWYLSPGLFPTVVGALLILFSARVLLTAIKEGGLQGIGEGVSNWLRRFPRNRPIHRAIIITLLMAAYIFLGLGKINFVVASSIFLFVSIAIFWWKDAQHHWVRTIGVTLAVSIGVPFVVSYLFSTFLFVPMP
;
A
#
# COMPACT_ATOMS: atom_id res chain seq x y z
N MET A 1 -17.22 -19.27 7.95
CA MET A 1 -16.73 -18.96 9.32
C MET A 1 -15.51 -19.83 9.58
N LEU A 2 -14.37 -19.25 9.97
CA LEU A 2 -13.15 -20.00 10.22
C LEU A 2 -13.28 -20.85 11.51
N PRO A 3 -12.68 -22.06 11.59
CA PRO A 3 -12.65 -22.83 12.83
C PRO A 3 -12.03 -22.04 13.99
N HIS A 4 -12.59 -22.16 15.20
CA HIS A 4 -12.19 -21.38 16.39
C HIS A 4 -10.66 -21.33 16.60
N LYS A 5 -9.98 -22.48 16.45
CA LYS A 5 -8.51 -22.56 16.58
C LYS A 5 -7.75 -21.78 15.49
N SER A 6 -8.24 -21.76 14.25
CA SER A 6 -7.61 -21.01 13.15
C SER A 6 -7.81 -19.50 13.28
N LEU A 7 -8.94 -19.09 13.88
CA LEU A 7 -9.26 -17.69 14.15
C LEU A 7 -8.29 -17.12 15.21
N ARG A 8 -8.00 -17.88 16.27
CA ARG A 8 -7.00 -17.48 17.29
C ARG A 8 -5.57 -17.41 16.76
N ARG A 9 -5.20 -18.27 15.82
CA ARG A 9 -3.89 -18.17 15.14
C ARG A 9 -3.80 -16.88 14.33
N ALA A 10 -4.85 -16.53 13.60
CA ALA A 10 -4.92 -15.28 12.86
C ALA A 10 -4.88 -14.07 13.80
N ASP A 11 -5.56 -14.14 14.95
CA ASP A 11 -5.52 -13.10 15.99
C ASP A 11 -4.09 -12.86 16.50
N VAL A 12 -3.28 -13.91 16.73
CA VAL A 12 -1.86 -13.76 17.11
C VAL A 12 -1.07 -13.05 16.03
N VAL A 13 -1.17 -13.48 14.78
CA VAL A 13 -0.42 -12.86 13.67
C VAL A 13 -0.87 -11.42 13.44
N ALA A 14 -2.17 -11.15 13.45
CA ALA A 14 -2.74 -9.83 13.26
C ALA A 14 -2.34 -8.88 14.40
N SER A 15 -2.46 -9.32 15.66
CA SER A 15 -2.05 -8.51 16.80
C SER A 15 -0.55 -8.24 16.83
N CYS A 16 0.31 -9.21 16.51
CA CYS A 16 1.75 -8.97 16.35
C CYS A 16 2.04 -7.94 15.25
N THR A 17 1.38 -8.06 14.10
CA THR A 17 1.56 -7.14 12.96
C THR A 17 1.11 -5.72 13.32
N MET A 18 -0.07 -5.59 13.93
CA MET A 18 -0.64 -4.31 14.36
C MET A 18 0.16 -3.66 15.49
N MET A 19 0.71 -4.46 16.40
CA MET A 19 1.61 -3.97 17.45
C MET A 19 2.91 -3.43 16.84
N GLY A 20 3.48 -4.13 15.85
CA GLY A 20 4.64 -3.67 15.09
C GLY A 20 4.36 -2.37 14.31
N LEU A 21 3.19 -2.27 13.68
CA LEU A 21 2.73 -1.03 13.03
C LEU A 21 2.61 0.11 14.03
N GLY A 22 1.99 -0.12 15.19
CA GLY A 22 1.87 0.87 16.26
C GLY A 22 3.25 1.38 16.73
N ILE A 23 4.22 0.48 16.90
CA ILE A 23 5.61 0.85 17.21
C ILE A 23 6.22 1.71 16.10
N ALA A 24 6.04 1.34 14.82
CA ALA A 24 6.55 2.09 13.68
C ALA A 24 5.92 3.50 13.59
N VAL A 25 4.63 3.63 13.93
CA VAL A 25 3.94 4.92 13.97
C VAL A 25 4.48 5.80 15.10
N ILE A 26 4.70 5.25 16.30
CA ILE A 26 5.32 5.98 17.41
C ILE A 26 6.74 6.42 17.02
N TYR A 27 7.51 5.52 16.40
CA TYR A 27 8.85 5.85 15.93
C TYR A 27 8.83 7.00 14.91
N SER A 28 7.90 6.96 13.95
CA SER A 28 7.73 8.02 12.95
C SER A 28 7.26 9.34 13.58
N GLY A 29 6.36 9.28 14.56
CA GLY A 29 5.90 10.43 15.33
C GLY A 29 7.00 11.04 16.22
N SER A 30 7.93 10.22 16.72
CA SER A 30 9.07 10.68 17.52
C SER A 30 10.04 11.56 16.73
N GLN A 31 10.10 11.38 15.40
CA GLN A 31 10.91 12.19 14.49
C GLN A 31 10.26 13.54 14.16
N MET A 32 9.01 13.78 14.58
CA MET A 32 8.31 15.05 14.35
C MET A 32 8.62 16.06 15.46
N PRO A 33 8.53 17.38 15.19
CA PRO A 33 8.71 18.39 16.23
C PRO A 33 7.66 18.26 17.34
N TRP A 34 8.12 18.13 18.59
CA TRP A 34 7.25 18.04 19.77
C TRP A 34 6.87 19.39 20.38
N THR A 35 7.44 20.46 19.82
CA THR A 35 7.18 21.84 20.19
C THR A 35 7.07 22.65 18.90
N SER A 36 5.86 23.15 18.62
CA SER A 36 5.67 24.05 17.48
C SER A 36 5.91 25.49 17.91
N THR A 37 6.94 26.14 17.37
CA THR A 37 7.16 27.60 17.50
C THR A 37 6.49 28.41 16.38
N LEU A 38 5.76 27.73 15.48
CA LEU A 38 5.13 28.30 14.28
C LEU A 38 4.11 29.43 14.54
N THR A 39 3.59 29.55 15.76
CA THR A 39 2.56 30.55 16.12
C THR A 39 3.09 31.71 16.97
N GLY A 40 4.41 31.88 17.12
CA GLY A 40 5.00 33.06 17.80
C GLY A 40 4.73 33.17 19.31
N GLY A 41 3.96 32.24 19.88
CA GLY A 41 3.71 32.10 21.33
C GLY A 41 4.56 31.00 21.96
N ALA A 42 4.55 30.93 23.30
CA ALA A 42 5.23 29.89 24.06
C ALA A 42 4.90 28.49 23.52
N ALA A 43 5.93 27.69 23.21
CA ALA A 43 5.78 26.41 22.56
C ALA A 43 4.86 25.46 23.35
N GLN A 44 3.66 25.20 22.83
CA GLN A 44 2.68 24.34 23.47
C GLN A 44 2.85 22.90 22.99
N TRP A 45 3.03 21.97 23.92
CA TRP A 45 3.23 20.54 23.62
C TRP A 45 1.99 19.88 22.99
N TYR A 46 0.78 20.37 23.29
CA TYR A 46 -0.47 19.82 22.75
C TYR A 46 -0.75 20.20 21.28
N LEU A 47 -0.03 21.20 20.75
CA LEU A 47 -0.05 21.57 19.33
C LEU A 47 0.98 20.79 18.52
N SER A 48 1.69 19.83 19.14
CA SER A 48 2.74 19.10 18.45
C SER A 48 2.18 18.17 17.36
N PRO A 49 2.71 18.24 16.13
CA PRO A 49 2.35 17.32 15.05
C PRO A 49 2.55 15.84 15.42
N GLY A 50 3.53 15.54 16.29
CA GLY A 50 3.87 14.19 16.73
C GLY A 50 2.93 13.59 17.79
N LEU A 51 2.12 14.40 18.48
CA LEU A 51 1.24 13.91 19.54
C LEU A 51 0.18 12.95 19.00
N PHE A 52 -0.49 13.34 17.91
CA PHE A 52 -1.58 12.54 17.34
C PHE A 52 -1.10 11.15 16.85
N PRO A 53 -0.04 11.04 16.03
CA PRO A 53 0.54 9.75 15.67
C PRO A 53 0.91 8.91 16.89
N THR A 54 1.49 9.52 17.93
CA THR A 54 1.93 8.79 19.12
C THR A 54 0.76 8.23 19.92
N VAL A 55 -0.33 9.00 20.09
CA VAL A 55 -1.54 8.54 20.78
C VAL A 55 -2.20 7.39 20.02
N VAL A 56 -2.34 7.51 18.69
CA VAL A 56 -2.90 6.45 17.85
C VAL A 56 -2.03 5.19 17.90
N GLY A 57 -0.72 5.33 17.80
CA GLY A 57 0.22 4.22 17.93
C GLY A 57 0.14 3.54 19.30
N ALA A 58 0.04 4.31 20.38
CA ALA A 58 -0.09 3.78 21.74
C ALA A 58 -1.39 2.97 21.93
N LEU A 59 -2.52 3.50 21.45
CA LEU A 59 -3.81 2.78 21.49
C LEU A 59 -3.77 1.49 20.65
N LEU A 60 -3.16 1.53 19.47
CA LEU A 60 -2.96 0.34 18.64
C LEU A 60 -2.15 -0.74 19.35
N ILE A 61 -1.04 -0.37 19.99
CA ILE A 61 -0.22 -1.30 20.78
C ILE A 61 -1.03 -1.88 21.94
N LEU A 62 -1.78 -1.03 22.67
CA LEU A 62 -2.56 -1.45 23.83
C LEU A 62 -3.64 -2.47 23.45
N PHE A 63 -4.43 -2.18 22.41
CA PHE A 63 -5.48 -3.09 21.95
C PHE A 63 -4.90 -4.37 21.33
N SER A 64 -3.83 -4.25 20.55
CA SER A 64 -3.14 -5.41 19.98
C SER A 64 -2.58 -6.31 21.07
N ALA A 65 -2.01 -5.74 22.14
CA ALA A 65 -1.52 -6.51 23.28
C ALA A 65 -2.65 -7.28 23.99
N ARG A 66 -3.83 -6.66 24.19
CA ARG A 66 -4.99 -7.33 24.80
C ARG A 66 -5.48 -8.52 23.95
N VAL A 67 -5.57 -8.32 22.64
CA VAL A 67 -5.94 -9.39 21.68
C VAL A 67 -4.90 -10.50 21.70
N LEU A 68 -3.61 -10.15 21.67
CA LEU A 68 -2.50 -11.09 21.70
C LEU A 68 -2.53 -11.95 22.98
N LEU A 69 -2.70 -11.33 24.14
CA LEU A 69 -2.79 -12.04 25.42
C LEU A 69 -3.96 -13.04 25.44
N THR A 70 -5.11 -12.66 24.88
CA THR A 70 -6.29 -13.55 24.79
C THR A 70 -6.01 -14.71 23.84
N ALA A 71 -5.43 -14.42 22.68
CA ALA A 71 -5.11 -15.43 21.67
C ALA A 71 -4.02 -16.42 22.16
N ILE A 72 -3.03 -15.95 22.94
CA ILE A 72 -2.02 -16.80 23.59
C ILE A 72 -2.67 -17.71 24.63
N LYS A 73 -3.53 -17.16 25.51
CA LYS A 73 -4.22 -17.93 26.56
C LYS A 73 -5.12 -19.03 25.99
N GLU A 74 -5.75 -18.79 24.83
CA GLU A 74 -6.62 -19.76 24.15
C GLU A 74 -5.85 -20.75 23.24
N GLY A 75 -4.51 -20.81 23.35
CA GLY A 75 -3.70 -21.79 22.62
C GLY A 75 -3.41 -21.42 21.15
N GLY A 76 -3.55 -20.14 20.79
CA GLY A 76 -3.30 -19.63 19.43
C GLY A 76 -1.88 -19.88 18.92
N LEU A 77 -0.90 -20.11 19.81
CA LEU A 77 0.50 -20.43 19.48
C LEU A 77 0.69 -21.84 18.88
N GLN A 78 -0.22 -22.78 19.11
CA GLN A 78 -0.08 -24.14 18.61
C GLN A 78 -0.23 -24.16 17.08
N GLY A 79 0.85 -24.43 16.36
CA GLY A 79 0.87 -24.60 14.90
C GLY A 79 0.92 -23.32 14.08
N ILE A 80 1.30 -22.16 14.67
CA ILE A 80 1.53 -20.92 13.91
C ILE A 80 2.66 -21.11 12.89
N GLY A 81 3.78 -21.73 13.30
CA GLY A 81 4.94 -21.93 12.42
C GLY A 81 4.62 -22.74 11.16
N GLU A 82 3.82 -23.79 11.30
CA GLU A 82 3.37 -24.61 10.17
C GLU A 82 2.37 -23.86 9.28
N GLY A 83 1.45 -23.09 9.87
CA GLY A 83 0.50 -22.26 9.13
C GLY A 83 1.16 -21.16 8.32
N VAL A 84 2.12 -20.44 8.93
CA VAL A 84 2.89 -19.38 8.27
C VAL A 84 3.83 -19.95 7.21
N SER A 85 4.53 -21.05 7.50
CA SER A 85 5.40 -21.73 6.52
C SER A 85 4.61 -22.26 5.32
N ASN A 86 3.46 -22.89 5.55
CA ASN A 86 2.60 -23.37 4.47
C ASN A 86 1.97 -22.22 3.67
N TRP A 87 1.62 -21.10 4.31
CA TRP A 87 1.15 -19.90 3.63
C TRP A 87 2.26 -19.27 2.77
N LEU A 88 3.46 -19.12 3.31
CA LEU A 88 4.63 -18.58 2.61
C LEU A 88 5.05 -19.46 1.43
N ARG A 89 4.99 -20.79 1.58
CA ARG A 89 5.25 -21.74 0.49
C ARG A 89 4.17 -21.75 -0.60
N ARG A 90 2.92 -21.43 -0.25
CA ARG A 90 1.81 -21.28 -1.22
C ARG A 90 1.71 -19.88 -1.81
N PHE A 91 2.40 -18.90 -1.24
CA PHE A 91 2.48 -17.52 -1.71
C PHE A 91 2.84 -17.40 -3.21
N PRO A 92 3.85 -18.12 -3.74
CA PRO A 92 4.16 -18.09 -5.17
C PRO A 92 3.23 -18.95 -6.06
N ARG A 93 2.28 -19.72 -5.51
CA ARG A 93 1.43 -20.62 -6.32
C ARG A 93 0.09 -19.98 -6.73
N ASN A 94 -0.31 -18.89 -6.07
CA ASN A 94 -1.62 -18.27 -6.32
C ASN A 94 -1.55 -17.27 -7.48
N ARG A 95 -2.25 -17.60 -8.58
CA ARG A 95 -2.43 -16.72 -9.76
C ARG A 95 -2.84 -15.27 -9.42
N PRO A 96 -3.80 -15.00 -8.51
CA PRO A 96 -4.16 -13.61 -8.17
C PRO A 96 -3.05 -12.86 -7.43
N ILE A 97 -2.27 -13.55 -6.58
CA ILE A 97 -1.15 -12.94 -5.84
C ILE A 97 -0.02 -12.55 -6.80
N HIS A 98 0.26 -13.39 -7.80
CA HIS A 98 1.21 -13.04 -8.86
C HIS A 98 0.81 -11.77 -9.61
N ARG A 99 -0.48 -11.64 -9.97
CA ARG A 99 -1.00 -10.42 -10.60
C ARG A 99 -0.82 -9.19 -9.71
N ALA A 100 -1.11 -9.32 -8.41
CA ALA A 100 -0.93 -8.25 -7.43
C ALA A 100 0.55 -7.83 -7.29
N ILE A 101 1.47 -8.78 -7.19
CA ILE A 101 2.91 -8.49 -7.09
C ILE A 101 3.42 -7.77 -8.33
N ILE A 102 3.01 -8.22 -9.53
CA ILE A 102 3.43 -7.60 -10.80
C ILE A 102 2.94 -6.15 -10.88
N ILE A 103 1.67 -5.87 -10.56
CA ILE A 103 1.16 -4.49 -10.62
C ILE A 103 1.80 -3.61 -9.54
N THR A 104 2.06 -4.13 -8.33
CA THR A 104 2.76 -3.39 -7.28
C THR A 104 4.19 -3.04 -7.70
N LEU A 105 4.92 -3.99 -8.30
CA LEU A 105 6.27 -3.74 -8.79
C LEU A 105 6.27 -2.76 -9.97
N LEU A 106 5.32 -2.87 -10.89
CA LEU A 106 5.16 -1.94 -11.99
C LEU A 106 4.84 -0.52 -11.49
N MET A 107 3.99 -0.40 -10.46
CA MET A 107 3.66 0.87 -9.81
C MET A 107 4.88 1.48 -9.11
N ALA A 108 5.64 0.66 -8.37
CA ALA A 108 6.89 1.10 -7.75
C ALA A 108 7.89 1.58 -8.82
N ALA A 109 8.01 0.86 -9.94
CA ALA A 109 8.87 1.27 -11.05
C ALA A 109 8.42 2.61 -11.65
N TYR A 110 7.13 2.80 -11.86
CA TYR A 110 6.56 4.07 -12.34
C TYR A 110 6.86 5.24 -11.39
N ILE A 111 6.68 5.05 -10.08
CA ILE A 111 6.91 6.10 -9.08
C ILE A 111 8.39 6.42 -8.92
N PHE A 112 9.26 5.43 -8.78
CA PHE A 112 10.68 5.65 -8.45
C PHE A 112 11.57 5.92 -9.66
N LEU A 113 11.23 5.38 -10.85
CA LEU A 113 12.00 5.61 -12.07
C LEU A 113 11.35 6.63 -13.01
N GLY A 114 10.02 6.66 -13.08
CA GLY A 114 9.29 7.52 -14.02
C GLY A 114 9.11 8.94 -13.49
N LEU A 115 8.47 9.09 -12.33
CA LEU A 115 8.11 10.40 -11.78
C LEU A 115 9.36 11.22 -11.43
N GLY A 116 9.46 12.41 -12.04
CA GLY A 116 10.54 13.37 -11.81
C GLY A 116 11.77 13.22 -12.69
N LYS A 117 11.90 12.14 -13.48
CA LYS A 117 13.01 11.94 -14.43
C LYS A 117 12.59 12.01 -15.90
N ILE A 118 11.34 11.65 -16.19
CA ILE A 118 10.78 11.60 -17.55
C ILE A 118 9.47 12.38 -17.54
N ASN A 119 9.13 13.00 -18.67
CA ASN A 119 7.84 13.67 -18.87
C ASN A 119 6.68 12.74 -18.48
N PHE A 120 5.78 13.24 -17.63
CA PHE A 120 4.63 12.53 -17.07
C PHE A 120 3.80 11.82 -18.14
N VAL A 121 3.59 12.45 -19.30
CA VAL A 121 2.78 11.87 -20.39
C VAL A 121 3.44 10.60 -20.91
N VAL A 122 4.76 10.60 -21.09
CA VAL A 122 5.52 9.45 -21.58
C VAL A 122 5.56 8.34 -20.53
N ALA A 123 5.88 8.69 -19.28
CA ALA A 123 5.95 7.73 -18.18
C ALA A 123 4.59 7.02 -17.95
N SER A 124 3.51 7.79 -17.93
CA SER A 124 2.15 7.28 -17.78
C SER A 124 1.71 6.44 -18.98
N SER A 125 2.08 6.84 -20.20
CA SER A 125 1.75 6.09 -21.41
C SER A 125 2.40 4.71 -21.41
N ILE A 126 3.69 4.63 -21.07
CA ILE A 126 4.42 3.36 -20.97
C ILE A 126 3.81 2.50 -19.86
N PHE A 127 3.53 3.08 -18.69
CA PHE A 127 2.95 2.35 -17.56
C PHE A 127 1.58 1.74 -17.90
N LEU A 128 0.67 2.53 -18.50
CA LEU A 128 -0.64 2.06 -18.92
C LEU A 128 -0.54 1.00 -20.02
N PHE A 129 0.33 1.23 -21.01
CA PHE A 129 0.55 0.28 -22.09
C PHE A 129 1.01 -1.08 -21.55
N VAL A 130 2.04 -1.10 -20.71
CA VAL A 130 2.59 -2.33 -20.13
C VAL A 130 1.58 -3.01 -19.20
N SER A 131 0.83 -2.24 -18.40
CA SER A 131 -0.23 -2.76 -17.54
C SER A 131 -1.31 -3.49 -18.35
N ILE A 132 -1.84 -2.82 -19.37
CA ILE A 132 -2.91 -3.38 -20.21
C ILE A 132 -2.38 -4.58 -21.00
N ALA A 133 -1.15 -4.52 -21.54
CA ALA A 133 -0.55 -5.64 -22.26
C ALA A 133 -0.41 -6.89 -21.37
N ILE A 134 0.08 -6.75 -20.14
CA ILE A 134 0.30 -7.90 -19.24
C ILE A 134 -1.04 -8.49 -18.75
N PHE A 135 -2.00 -7.64 -18.40
CA PHE A 135 -3.23 -8.09 -17.74
C PHE A 135 -4.38 -8.38 -18.69
N TRP A 136 -4.48 -7.69 -19.82
CA TRP A 136 -5.64 -7.73 -20.70
C TRP A 136 -5.41 -8.51 -22.01
N TRP A 137 -4.20 -8.50 -22.58
CA TRP A 137 -3.93 -9.26 -23.82
C TRP A 137 -4.04 -10.78 -23.66
N LYS A 138 -3.81 -11.29 -22.45
CA LYS A 138 -3.91 -12.73 -22.16
C LYS A 138 -5.33 -13.28 -22.32
N ASP A 139 -6.34 -12.44 -22.13
CA ASP A 139 -7.76 -12.82 -22.23
C ASP A 139 -8.36 -12.46 -23.62
N ALA A 140 -7.62 -11.75 -24.47
CA ALA A 140 -8.07 -11.22 -25.75
C ALA A 140 -7.88 -12.20 -26.93
N GLN A 141 -8.22 -13.48 -26.76
CA GLN A 141 -7.81 -14.55 -27.69
C GLN A 141 -8.43 -14.46 -29.12
N HIS A 142 -9.46 -13.63 -29.34
CA HIS A 142 -10.23 -13.63 -30.61
C HIS A 142 -10.24 -12.29 -31.39
N HIS A 143 -9.74 -11.18 -30.83
CA HIS A 143 -9.78 -9.84 -31.47
C HIS A 143 -8.49 -9.01 -31.25
N TRP A 144 -7.33 -9.62 -31.47
CA TRP A 144 -6.01 -9.03 -31.19
C TRP A 144 -5.78 -7.63 -31.80
N VAL A 145 -6.21 -7.40 -33.05
CA VAL A 145 -6.02 -6.09 -33.73
C VAL A 145 -6.80 -4.98 -33.04
N ARG A 146 -8.05 -5.25 -32.65
CA ARG A 146 -8.90 -4.29 -31.92
C ARG A 146 -8.34 -4.02 -30.52
N THR A 147 -7.87 -5.07 -29.85
CA THR A 147 -7.26 -4.99 -28.52
C THR A 147 -6.02 -4.11 -28.53
N ILE A 148 -5.11 -4.29 -29.49
CA ILE A 148 -3.90 -3.45 -29.63
C ILE A 148 -4.28 -1.98 -29.93
N GLY A 149 -5.24 -1.75 -30.83
CA GLY A 149 -5.70 -0.40 -31.18
C GLY A 149 -6.31 0.34 -29.98
N VAL A 150 -7.17 -0.34 -29.21
CA VAL A 150 -7.75 0.23 -27.97
C VAL A 150 -6.66 0.47 -26.92
N THR A 151 -5.71 -0.46 -26.76
CA THR A 151 -4.61 -0.29 -25.80
C THR A 151 -3.79 0.95 -26.12
N LEU A 152 -3.38 1.15 -27.38
CA LEU A 152 -2.61 2.34 -27.80
C LEU A 152 -3.41 3.64 -27.62
N ALA A 153 -4.69 3.63 -28.03
CA ALA A 153 -5.55 4.80 -27.90
C ALA A 153 -5.74 5.21 -26.43
N VAL A 154 -5.97 4.24 -25.53
CA VAL A 154 -6.13 4.49 -24.10
C VAL A 154 -4.81 4.91 -23.46
N SER A 155 -3.71 4.22 -23.76
CA SER A 155 -2.41 4.50 -23.14
C SER A 155 -1.89 5.89 -23.47
N ILE A 156 -2.20 6.43 -24.65
CA ILE A 156 -1.76 7.79 -25.04
C ILE A 156 -2.83 8.83 -24.69
N GLY A 157 -4.10 8.52 -24.96
CA GLY A 157 -5.20 9.47 -24.80
C GLY A 157 -5.45 9.83 -23.33
N VAL A 158 -5.42 8.85 -22.42
CA VAL A 158 -5.71 9.11 -20.99
C VAL A 158 -4.65 10.02 -20.36
N PRO A 159 -3.33 9.75 -20.46
CA PRO A 159 -2.32 10.65 -19.92
C PRO A 159 -2.35 12.04 -20.54
N PHE A 160 -2.65 12.14 -21.84
CA PHE A 160 -2.73 13.42 -22.53
C PHE A 160 -3.92 14.27 -22.02
N VAL A 161 -5.10 13.68 -21.90
CA VAL A 161 -6.30 14.37 -21.37
C VAL A 161 -6.10 14.77 -19.92
N VAL A 162 -5.56 13.87 -19.08
CA VAL A 162 -5.24 14.18 -17.69
C VAL A 162 -4.24 15.32 -17.61
N SER A 163 -3.20 15.30 -18.45
CA SER A 163 -2.22 16.36 -18.46
C SER A 163 -2.77 17.71 -18.87
N TYR A 164 -3.59 17.72 -19.93
CA TYR A 164 -4.27 18.93 -20.37
C TYR A 164 -5.19 19.49 -19.29
N LEU A 165 -5.97 18.63 -18.62
CA LEU A 165 -6.90 19.05 -17.58
C LEU A 165 -6.16 19.68 -16.39
N PHE A 166 -5.07 19.06 -15.94
CA PHE A 166 -4.28 19.55 -14.82
C PHE A 166 -3.50 20.83 -15.16
N SER A 167 -2.94 20.94 -16.36
CA SER A 167 -2.22 22.15 -16.77
C SER A 167 -3.14 23.33 -17.00
N THR A 168 -4.32 23.11 -17.60
CA THR A 168 -5.20 24.19 -18.06
C THR A 168 -6.22 24.60 -17.00
N PHE A 169 -6.80 23.66 -16.26
CA PHE A 169 -7.84 23.96 -15.27
C PHE A 169 -7.31 24.07 -13.84
N LEU A 170 -6.27 23.30 -13.51
CA LEU A 170 -5.73 23.26 -12.15
C LEU A 170 -4.42 24.04 -12.00
N PHE A 171 -3.83 24.54 -13.10
CA PHE A 171 -2.56 25.28 -13.12
C PHE A 171 -1.42 24.56 -12.39
N VAL A 172 -1.46 23.22 -12.32
CA VAL A 172 -0.41 22.41 -11.71
C VAL A 172 0.57 22.00 -12.82
N PRO A 173 1.81 22.51 -12.82
CA PRO A 173 2.82 22.07 -13.78
C PRO A 173 3.18 20.62 -13.47
N MET A 174 2.90 19.73 -14.43
CA MET A 174 3.28 18.33 -14.31
C MET A 174 4.68 18.12 -14.92
N PRO A 175 5.61 17.48 -14.19
CA PRO A 175 6.98 17.23 -14.64
C PRO A 175 7.06 16.22 -15.80
#